data_AF-A0A7J5WM18-F1
#
_entry.id   AF-A0A7J5WM18-F1
#
_cell.length_a   1.000
_cell.length_b   1.000
_cell.length_c   1.000
_cell.angle_alpha   90.00
_cell.angle_beta   90.00
_cell.angle_gamma   90.00
#
_symmetry.space_group_name_H-M   'P 1'
#
loop_
_entity.id
_entity.type
_entity.pdbx_description
1 polymer ?
#
loop_
_entity_poly.entity_id
_entity_poly.type
_entity_poly.pdbx_seq_one_letter_code
_entity_poly.pdbx_strand_id
1 'polypeptide(L)'
;MSEQLSSIQFDAIVIGSGISGGWAAKELCEKGLKTLVLERGRNVEHLKDYPTATMHPWEFPHRGKIPPPEADTTPIVSHCYAFTEASKHFFV
;
A
#
# COMPACT_ATOMS: atom_id res chain seq x y z
N MET A 1 3.81 39.17 10.09
CA MET A 1 4.75 38.68 9.05
C MET A 1 4.17 37.36 8.56
N SER A 2 3.41 37.40 7.47
CA SER A 2 2.72 36.21 6.94
C SER A 2 3.76 35.34 6.25
N GLU A 3 3.99 34.12 6.74
CA GLU A 3 4.76 33.12 5.98
C GLU A 3 3.98 32.82 4.71
N GLN A 4 4.54 33.24 3.58
CA GLN A 4 4.00 32.92 2.27
C GLN A 4 4.40 31.46 1.98
N LEU A 5 3.44 30.54 2.11
CA LEU A 5 3.61 29.14 1.69
C LEU A 5 4.07 29.14 0.24
N SER A 6 5.28 28.65 -0.02
CA SER A 6 5.76 28.47 -1.38
C SER A 6 4.85 27.44 -2.07
N SER A 7 4.20 27.84 -3.15
CA SER A 7 3.32 26.94 -3.89
C SER A 7 4.17 25.85 -4.55
N ILE A 8 4.08 24.62 -4.05
CA ILE A 8 4.76 23.47 -4.66
C ILE A 8 3.99 23.08 -5.91
N GLN A 9 4.52 23.39 -7.10
CA GLN A 9 3.98 22.92 -8.38
C GLN A 9 4.60 21.58 -8.80
N PHE A 10 3.79 20.76 -9.46
CA PHE A 10 4.13 19.49 -10.09
C PHE A 10 3.49 19.47 -11.49
N ASP A 11 4.15 18.85 -12.46
CA ASP A 11 3.62 18.70 -13.82
C ASP A 11 2.57 17.58 -13.89
N ALA A 12 2.72 16.57 -13.04
CA ALA A 12 1.80 15.44 -12.94
C ALA A 12 1.66 14.97 -11.49
N ILE A 13 0.45 14.50 -11.14
CA ILE A 13 0.15 13.86 -9.87
C ILE A 13 -0.39 12.47 -10.15
N VAL A 14 0.26 11.45 -9.61
CA VAL A 14 -0.16 10.05 -9.68
C VAL A 14 -0.75 9.65 -8.33
N ILE A 15 -2.03 9.26 -8.33
CA ILE A 15 -2.72 8.78 -7.13
C ILE A 15 -2.69 7.25 -7.12
N GLY A 16 -1.96 6.70 -6.16
CA GLY A 16 -1.67 5.28 -5.97
C GLY A 16 -0.31 4.89 -6.53
N SER A 17 0.51 4.20 -5.74
CA SER A 17 1.81 3.64 -6.15
C SER A 17 1.73 2.13 -6.42
N GLY A 18 0.53 1.62 -6.72
CA GLY A 18 0.33 0.26 -7.21
C GLY A 18 1.00 0.02 -8.57
N ILE A 19 0.80 -1.17 -9.16
CA ILE A 19 1.52 -1.60 -10.37
C ILE A 19 1.45 -0.58 -11.52
N SER A 20 0.26 -0.04 -11.81
CA SER A 20 0.07 0.94 -12.88
C SER A 20 0.56 2.33 -12.51
N GLY A 21 0.40 2.74 -11.25
CA GLY A 21 0.84 4.05 -10.76
C GLY A 21 2.35 4.18 -10.74
N GLY A 22 3.06 3.14 -10.29
CA GLY A 22 4.52 3.08 -10.36
C GLY A 22 5.04 3.14 -11.80
N TRP A 23 4.40 2.43 -12.73
CA TRP A 23 4.76 2.49 -14.14
C TRP A 23 4.52 3.88 -14.75
N ALA A 24 3.36 4.49 -14.47
CA ALA A 24 3.07 5.86 -14.91
C ALA A 24 4.09 6.86 -14.35
N ALA A 25 4.41 6.77 -13.06
CA ALA A 25 5.40 7.62 -12.41
C ALA A 25 6.79 7.49 -13.06
N LYS A 26 7.24 6.25 -13.35
CA LYS A 26 8.50 6.00 -14.08
C LYS A 26 8.49 6.73 -15.43
N GLU A 27 7.49 6.47 -16.27
CA GLU A 27 7.42 7.02 -17.63
C GLU A 27 7.33 8.55 -17.65
N LEU A 28 6.64 9.16 -16.68
CA LEU A 28 6.54 10.62 -16.55
C LEU A 28 7.89 11.22 -16.10
N CYS A 29 8.52 10.63 -15.09
CA CYS A 29 9.82 11.07 -14.60
C CYS A 29 10.92 10.95 -15.67
N GLU A 30 10.96 9.85 -16.44
CA GLU A 30 11.92 9.66 -17.52
C GLU A 30 11.76 10.68 -18.66
N LYS A 31 10.55 11.22 -18.83
CA LYS A 31 10.27 12.33 -19.78
C LYS A 31 10.59 13.71 -19.20
N GLY A 32 11.13 13.78 -17.98
CA GLY A 32 11.56 15.02 -17.33
C GLY A 32 10.47 15.76 -16.56
N LEU A 33 9.29 15.15 -16.36
CA LEU A 33 8.20 15.79 -15.62
C LEU A 33 8.42 15.66 -14.10
N LYS A 34 8.21 16.77 -13.38
CA LYS A 34 8.21 16.78 -11.93
C LYS A 34 6.92 16.14 -11.43
N THR A 35 7.01 14.87 -11.06
CA THR A 35 5.84 14.03 -10.74
C THR A 35 5.71 13.80 -9.23
N LEU A 36 4.53 14.04 -8.68
CA LEU A 36 4.17 13.66 -7.31
C LEU A 36 3.41 12.33 -7.31
N VAL A 37 3.81 11.39 -6.46
CA VAL A 37 3.06 10.15 -6.23
C VAL A 37 2.47 10.19 -4.81
N LEU A 38 1.17 9.92 -4.70
CA LEU A 38 0.47 9.83 -3.41
C LEU A 38 -0.06 8.42 -3.22
N GLU A 39 0.34 7.74 -2.15
CA GLU A 39 -0.16 6.42 -1.78
C GLU A 39 -0.79 6.49 -0.38
N ARG A 40 -1.89 5.77 -0.19
CA ARG A 40 -2.58 5.68 1.11
C ARG A 40 -1.81 4.80 2.09
N GLY A 41 -1.20 3.72 1.59
CA GLY A 41 -0.34 2.83 2.37
C GLY A 41 0.96 3.50 2.85
N ARG A 42 1.58 2.90 3.88
CA ARG A 42 2.94 3.27 4.30
C ARG A 42 4.00 2.78 3.31
N ASN A 43 5.20 3.34 3.36
CA ASN A 43 6.34 2.76 2.65
C ASN A 43 6.62 1.35 3.19
N VAL A 44 6.75 0.37 2.29
CA VAL A 44 7.05 -1.03 2.61
C VAL A 44 8.35 -1.39 1.92
N GLU A 45 9.38 -1.68 2.71
CA GLU A 45 10.71 -2.04 2.20
C GLU A 45 10.86 -3.56 2.07
N HIS A 46 11.26 -4.03 0.88
CA HIS A 46 11.56 -5.43 0.64
C HIS A 46 12.63 -5.95 1.63
N LEU A 47 12.47 -7.19 2.10
CA LEU A 47 13.29 -7.88 3.12
C LEU A 47 13.17 -7.36 4.55
N LYS A 48 12.75 -6.11 4.75
CA LYS A 48 12.62 -5.51 6.08
C LYS A 48 11.20 -5.63 6.64
N ASP A 49 10.22 -5.30 5.82
CA ASP A 49 8.84 -5.13 6.27
C ASP A 49 7.94 -6.34 5.98
N TYR A 50 8.52 -7.52 5.81
CA TYR A 50 7.81 -8.78 5.51
C TYR A 50 7.80 -9.71 6.74
N PRO A 51 7.10 -9.33 7.84
CA PRO A 51 7.20 -10.02 9.13
C PRO A 51 6.74 -11.48 9.09
N THR A 52 5.87 -11.81 8.13
CA THR A 52 5.18 -13.10 8.03
C THR A 52 5.67 -13.95 6.86
N ALA A 53 6.59 -13.45 6.01
CA ALA A 53 6.94 -14.11 4.75
C ALA A 53 7.66 -15.46 4.92
N THR A 54 8.36 -15.67 6.03
CA THR A 54 9.05 -16.92 6.35
C THR A 54 8.24 -17.83 7.28
N MET A 55 7.06 -17.40 7.73
CA MET A 55 6.22 -18.20 8.61
C MET A 55 5.48 -19.28 7.80
N HIS A 56 5.37 -20.45 8.40
CA HIS A 56 4.60 -21.56 7.87
C HIS A 56 3.11 -21.42 8.21
N PRO A 57 2.20 -21.99 7.41
CA PRO A 57 0.76 -21.89 7.64
C PRO A 57 0.27 -22.36 9.01
N TRP A 58 0.96 -23.30 9.66
CA TRP A 58 0.60 -23.82 10.98
C TRP A 58 1.06 -22.93 12.14
N GLU A 59 1.90 -21.93 11.89
CA GLU A 59 2.31 -20.95 12.89
C GLU A 59 1.24 -19.88 13.12
N PHE A 60 0.27 -19.77 12.21
CA PHE A 60 -0.87 -18.86 12.33
C PHE A 60 -2.01 -19.52 13.13
N PRO A 61 -2.61 -18.82 14.13
CA PRO A 61 -3.66 -19.39 14.99
C PRO A 61 -4.85 -19.97 14.23
N HIS A 62 -5.26 -19.35 13.12
CA HIS A 62 -6.40 -19.78 12.31
C HIS A 62 -5.97 -20.31 10.93
N ARG A 63 -4.68 -20.69 10.80
CA ARG A 63 -4.08 -21.20 9.56
C ARG A 63 -4.27 -20.25 8.36
N GLY A 64 -4.17 -18.95 8.61
CA GLY A 64 -4.28 -17.90 7.60
C GLY A 64 -5.70 -17.35 7.41
N LYS A 65 -6.72 -17.92 8.07
CA LYS A 65 -8.10 -17.45 7.96
C LYS A 65 -8.35 -16.26 8.86
N ILE A 66 -9.06 -15.24 8.36
CA ILE A 66 -9.54 -14.15 9.20
C ILE A 66 -10.76 -14.63 10.00
N PRO A 67 -10.79 -14.47 11.34
CA PRO A 67 -11.92 -14.90 12.15
C PRO A 67 -13.16 -14.00 11.93
N PRO A 68 -14.39 -14.52 12.14
CA PRO A 68 -15.64 -13.81 11.82
C PRO A 68 -15.78 -12.39 12.38
N PRO A 69 -15.39 -12.06 13.64
CA PRO A 69 -15.53 -10.69 14.14
C PRO A 69 -14.74 -9.66 13.31
N GLU A 70 -13.61 -10.05 12.72
CA GLU A 70 -12.79 -9.18 11.87
C GLU A 70 -13.26 -9.21 10.41
N ALA A 71 -13.65 -10.39 9.91
CA ALA A 71 -14.18 -10.53 8.55
C ALA A 71 -15.49 -9.74 8.35
N ASP A 72 -16.35 -9.71 9.37
CA ASP A 72 -17.66 -9.05 9.34
C ASP A 72 -17.56 -7.52 9.35
N THR A 73 -16.49 -6.96 9.91
CA THR A 73 -16.27 -5.50 9.97
C THR A 73 -15.68 -4.92 8.67
N THR A 74 -15.20 -5.78 7.76
CA THR A 74 -14.52 -5.39 6.53
C THR A 74 -15.14 -6.08 5.30
N PRO A 75 -16.42 -5.84 4.98
CA PRO A 75 -17.22 -6.68 4.08
C PRO A 75 -16.70 -6.76 2.63
N ILE A 76 -15.91 -5.79 2.18
CA ILE A 76 -15.31 -5.81 0.83
C ILE A 76 -13.94 -6.50 0.88
N VAL A 77 -13.11 -6.17 1.87
CA VAL A 77 -11.73 -6.64 1.95
C VAL A 77 -11.67 -8.10 2.37
N SER A 78 -12.62 -8.58 3.18
CA SER A 78 -12.74 -9.98 3.57
C SER A 78 -12.97 -10.95 2.40
N HIS A 79 -13.40 -10.42 1.24
CA HIS A 79 -13.56 -11.19 0.01
C HIS A 79 -12.26 -11.25 -0.84
N CYS A 80 -11.22 -10.50 -0.47
CA CYS A 80 -9.94 -10.49 -1.17
C CYS A 80 -9.14 -11.75 -0.82
N TYR A 81 -8.70 -12.50 -1.84
CA TYR A 81 -7.87 -13.70 -1.67
C TYR A 81 -6.56 -13.42 -0.91
N ALA A 82 -6.08 -12.18 -0.98
CA ALA A 82 -4.86 -11.74 -0.34
C ALA A 82 -5.10 -11.19 1.07
N PHE A 83 -6.33 -11.14 1.58
CA PHE A 83 -6.62 -10.71 2.95
C PHE A 83 -6.62 -11.92 3.89
N THR A 84 -5.46 -12.20 4.49
CA THR A 84 -5.22 -13.35 5.36
C THR A 84 -4.53 -12.89 6.65
N GLU A 85 -4.43 -13.76 7.66
CA GLU A 85 -3.66 -13.43 8.88
C GLU A 85 -2.22 -13.02 8.56
N ALA A 86 -1.64 -13.59 7.50
CA ALA A 86 -0.28 -13.31 7.07
C ALA A 86 -0.12 -11.91 6.45
N SER A 87 -1.18 -11.30 5.91
CA SER A 87 -1.06 -10.14 5.03
C SER A 87 -2.00 -8.98 5.37
N LYS A 88 -2.94 -9.16 6.30
CA LYS A 88 -3.95 -8.15 6.68
C LYS A 88 -3.37 -6.81 7.09
N HIS A 89 -2.15 -6.78 7.63
CA HIS A 89 -1.45 -5.56 8.03
C HIS A 89 -0.98 -4.67 6.87
N PHE A 90 -1.10 -5.13 5.62
CA PHE A 90 -0.86 -4.32 4.42
C PHE A 90 -2.13 -3.69 3.84
N PHE A 91 -3.32 -4.05 4.36
CA PHE A 91 -4.58 -3.49 3.91
C PHE A 91 -4.90 -2.23 4.71
N VAL A 92 -5.35 -1.19 4.01
CA VAL A 92 -5.72 0.12 4.56
C VAL A 92 -7.19 0.42 4.34
#